data_AF-A0A1D8RX78-F1
#
_entry.id   AF-A0A1D8RX78-F1
#
_cell.length_a   1.000
_cell.length_b   1.000
_cell.length_c   1.000
_cell.angle_alpha   90.00
_cell.angle_beta   90.00
_cell.angle_gamma   90.00
#
_symmetry.space_group_name_H-M   'P 1'
#
loop_
_entity.id
_entity.type
_entity.pdbx_description
1 polymer ?
#
loop_
_entity_poly.entity_id
_entity_poly.type
_entity_poly.pdbx_seq_one_letter_code
_entity_poly.pdbx_strand_id
1 'polypeptide(L)'
;MTIPIPHCPSRFLLGDAAALITLDAFIDIQCPHSRTTWPTLLAVSEHYKDKPVSLRVHLITLSNHRQAWDMSLGLFALAQDVASKLMI
;
A
#
# COMPACT_ATOMS: atom_id res chain seq x y z
N MET A 1 20.31 15.26 16.84
CA MET A 1 20.03 15.17 15.39
C MET A 1 18.53 14.95 15.23
N THR A 2 17.84 15.82 14.52
CA THR A 2 16.39 15.70 14.27
C THR A 2 16.19 14.69 13.15
N ILE A 3 15.44 13.62 13.40
CA ILE A 3 15.09 12.64 12.37
C ILE A 3 14.05 13.32 11.45
N PRO A 4 14.33 13.48 10.13
CA PRO A 4 13.37 14.08 9.22
C PRO A 4 12.13 13.19 9.13
N ILE A 5 10.95 13.76 9.38
CA ILE A 5 9.68 13.07 9.23
C ILE A 5 9.33 13.05 7.73
N PRO A 6 9.13 11.87 7.11
CA PRO A 6 8.73 11.79 5.71
C PRO A 6 7.40 12.52 5.48
N HIS A 7 7.33 13.36 4.45
CA HIS A 7 6.10 14.08 4.07
C HIS A 7 4.99 13.15 3.59
N CYS A 8 5.36 12.01 3.00
CA CYS A 8 4.42 10.99 2.57
C CYS A 8 4.65 9.70 3.38
N PRO A 9 3.62 9.16 4.04
CA PRO A 9 3.71 7.86 4.68
C PRO A 9 3.96 6.77 3.64
N SER A 10 4.71 5.73 3.97
CA SER A 10 5.11 4.61 3.08
C SER A 10 3.96 3.65 2.77
N ARG A 11 2.74 4.18 2.57
CA ARG A 11 1.50 3.45 2.35
C ARG A 11 0.88 3.87 1.04
N PHE A 12 0.13 2.94 0.45
CA PHE A 12 -0.76 3.22 -0.67
C PHE A 12 -2.20 3.22 -0.18
N LEU A 13 -2.94 4.28 -0.49
CA LEU A 13 -4.33 4.42 -0.11
C LEU A 13 -5.22 4.12 -1.32
N LEU A 14 -6.13 3.17 -1.16
CA LEU A 14 -7.24 2.92 -2.06
C LEU A 14 -8.53 3.37 -1.34
N GLY A 15 -9.16 4.42 -1.86
CA GLY A 15 -10.36 5.02 -1.28
C GLY A 15 -10.11 6.35 -0.57
N ASP A 16 -11.06 6.75 0.27
CA ASP A 16 -11.03 8.04 0.97
C ASP A 16 -10.11 8.03 2.19
N ALA A 17 -9.25 9.05 2.32
CA ALA A 17 -8.36 9.21 3.47
C ALA A 17 -9.13 9.51 4.76
N ALA A 18 -10.34 10.09 4.66
CA ALA A 18 -11.23 10.45 5.75
C ALA A 18 -12.29 9.37 6.07
N ALA A 19 -12.17 8.18 5.49
CA ALA A 19 -13.07 7.07 5.75
C ALA A 19 -13.14 6.73 7.25
N LEU A 20 -14.37 6.48 7.73
CA LEU A 20 -14.65 6.10 9.13
C LEU A 20 -13.94 4.80 9.52
N ILE A 21 -13.90 3.84 8.61
CA ILE A 21 -13.22 2.55 8.79
C ILE A 21 -12.01 2.51 7.86
N THR A 22 -10.87 2.09 8.39
CA THR A 22 -9.66 1.87 7.62
C THR A 22 -9.18 0.44 7.84
N LEU A 23 -8.90 -0.25 6.73
CA LEU A 23 -8.29 -1.57 6.72
C LEU A 23 -6.82 -1.41 6.36
N ASP A 24 -5.92 -1.77 7.27
CA ASP A 24 -4.48 -1.79 7.02
C ASP A 24 -4.04 -3.21 6.63
N ALA A 25 -3.55 -3.36 5.40
CA ALA A 25 -3.06 -4.61 4.84
C ALA A 25 -1.54 -4.56 4.67
N PHE A 26 -0.83 -5.46 5.37
CA PHE A 26 0.61 -5.64 5.24
C PHE A 26 0.90 -6.77 4.24
N ILE A 27 1.47 -6.41 3.10
CA ILE A 27 1.62 -7.29 1.94
C ILE A 27 3.09 -7.43 1.61
N ASP A 28 3.54 -8.68 1.46
CA ASP A 28 4.82 -9.01 0.85
C ASP A 28 4.54 -9.54 -0.56
N ILE A 29 5.15 -8.89 -1.55
CA ILE A 29 4.98 -9.16 -2.98
C ILE A 29 5.49 -10.52 -3.44
N GLN A 30 6.39 -11.17 -2.69
CA GLN A 30 6.84 -12.53 -2.96
C GLN A 30 6.04 -13.59 -2.18
N CYS A 31 5.24 -13.18 -1.20
CA CYS A 31 4.51 -14.11 -0.37
C CYS A 31 3.32 -14.73 -1.13
N PRO A 32 3.24 -16.08 -1.24
CA PRO A 32 2.13 -16.74 -1.93
C PRO A 32 0.79 -16.56 -1.22
N HIS A 33 0.78 -16.41 0.11
CA HIS A 33 -0.43 -16.13 0.88
C HIS A 33 -0.91 -14.71 0.66
N SER A 34 0.00 -13.73 0.65
CA SER A 34 -0.35 -12.34 0.30
C SER A 34 -0.93 -12.24 -1.12
N ARG A 35 -0.36 -12.98 -2.08
CA ARG A 35 -0.93 -13.11 -3.43
C ARG A 35 -2.34 -13.70 -3.43
N THR A 36 -2.60 -14.70 -2.60
CA THR A 36 -3.92 -15.35 -2.51
C THR A 36 -4.96 -14.45 -1.83
N THR A 37 -4.53 -13.64 -0.86
CA THR A 37 -5.40 -12.69 -0.16
C THR A 37 -5.74 -11.46 -1.01
N TRP A 38 -4.86 -11.07 -1.94
CA TRP A 38 -5.01 -9.84 -2.74
C TRP A 38 -6.36 -9.70 -3.46
N PRO A 39 -6.89 -10.72 -4.18
CA PRO A 39 -8.21 -10.62 -4.82
C PRO A 39 -9.35 -10.39 -3.81
N THR A 40 -9.24 -10.94 -2.60
CA THR A 40 -10.25 -10.74 -1.55
C THR A 40 -10.24 -9.30 -1.06
N LEU A 41 -9.05 -8.70 -0.87
CA LEU A 41 -8.93 -7.29 -0.50
C LEU A 41 -9.51 -6.37 -1.58
N LEU A 42 -9.29 -6.70 -2.86
CA LEU A 42 -9.90 -5.96 -3.97
C LEU A 42 -11.42 -6.11 -3.98
N ALA A 43 -11.95 -7.31 -3.73
CA ALA A 43 -13.39 -7.55 -3.65
C ALA A 43 -14.03 -6.78 -2.49
N VAL A 44 -13.36 -6.69 -1.33
CA VAL A 44 -13.80 -5.87 -0.20
C VAL A 44 -13.77 -4.39 -0.59
N SER A 45 -12.68 -3.90 -1.19
CA SER A 45 -12.58 -2.51 -1.63
C SER A 45 -13.69 -2.13 -2.61
N GLU A 46 -14.03 -3.00 -3.56
CA GLU A 46 -15.10 -2.76 -4.53
C GLU A 46 -16.48 -2.82 -3.86
N HIS A 47 -16.71 -3.80 -2.97
CA HIS A 47 -17.99 -3.95 -2.27
C HIS A 47 -18.34 -2.73 -1.40
N TYR A 48 -17.33 -2.06 -0.83
CA TYR A 48 -17.50 -0.91 0.05
C TYR A 48 -17.16 0.44 -0.61
N LYS A 49 -17.02 0.53 -1.94
CA LYS A 49 -16.56 1.74 -2.64
C LYS A 49 -17.33 3.04 -2.33
N ASP A 50 -18.64 2.94 -2.10
CA ASP A 50 -19.52 4.08 -1.80
C ASP A 50 -19.77 4.25 -0.29
N LYS A 51 -19.06 3.47 0.54
CA LYS A 51 -19.17 3.47 2.00
C LYS A 51 -17.89 4.05 2.60
N PRO A 52 -17.93 4.52 3.86
CA PRO A 52 -16.76 5.13 4.50
C PRO A 52 -15.75 4.05 4.96
N VAL A 53 -15.25 3.25 4.02
CA VAL A 53 -14.24 2.21 4.22
C VAL A 53 -13.08 2.48 3.28
N SER A 54 -11.86 2.58 3.82
CA SER A 54 -10.64 2.71 3.03
C SER A 54 -9.70 1.53 3.22
N LEU A 55 -8.94 1.19 2.18
CA LEU A 55 -7.90 0.16 2.22
C LEU A 55 -6.54 0.83 2.12
N ARG A 56 -5.69 0.62 3.13
CA ARG A 56 -4.30 1.05 3.16
C ARG A 56 -3.40 -0.15 2.99
N VAL A 57 -2.51 -0.09 2.01
CA VAL A 57 -1.58 -1.17 1.70
C VAL A 57 -0.17 -0.74 2.09
N HIS A 58 0.47 -1.56 2.91
CA HIS A 58 1.85 -1.41 3.36
C HIS A 58 2.68 -2.54 2.80
N LEU A 59 3.75 -2.21 2.08
CA LEU A 59 4.68 -3.21 1.58
C LEU A 59 5.66 -3.57 2.69
N ILE A 60 5.77 -4.87 2.97
CA ILE A 60 6.73 -5.42 3.92
C ILE A 60 7.62 -6.43 3.22
N THR A 61 8.80 -6.67 3.79
CA THR A 61 9.70 -7.73 3.34
C THR A 61 9.87 -8.73 4.47
N LEU A 62 9.35 -9.94 4.27
CA LEU A 62 9.60 -11.05 5.16
C LEU A 62 11.07 -11.49 5.04
N SER A 63 11.64 -11.95 6.15
CA SER A 63 13.08 -12.27 6.25
C SER A 63 13.56 -13.33 5.26
N ASN A 64 12.66 -14.18 4.77
CA ASN A 64 12.91 -15.23 3.78
C ASN A 64 12.62 -14.82 2.33
N HIS A 65 12.17 -13.58 2.07
CA HIS A 65 11.77 -13.07 0.76
C HIS A 65 12.68 -11.93 0.29
N ARG A 66 13.98 -12.17 0.16
CA ARG A 66 15.00 -11.14 -0.10
C ARG A 66 14.65 -10.20 -1.27
N GLN A 67 14.21 -10.72 -2.41
CA GLN A 67 13.87 -9.93 -3.61
C GLN A 67 12.64 -9.01 -3.41
N ALA A 68 11.86 -9.17 -2.33
CA ALA A 68 10.70 -8.35 -2.06
C ALA A 68 11.13 -6.94 -1.67
N TRP A 69 12.33 -6.79 -1.10
CA TRP A 69 12.92 -5.50 -0.81
C TRP A 69 13.16 -4.69 -2.10
N ASP A 70 13.94 -5.25 -3.03
CA ASP A 70 14.33 -4.56 -4.27
C ASP A 70 13.10 -4.21 -5.12
N MET A 71 12.16 -5.14 -5.21
CA MET A 71 10.92 -4.93 -5.96
C MET A 71 9.99 -3.92 -5.26
N SER A 72 9.95 -3.87 -3.93
CA SER A 72 9.19 -2.84 -3.20
C SER A 72 9.79 -1.44 -3.44
N LEU A 73 11.12 -1.32 -3.42
CA LEU A 73 11.81 -0.07 -3.75
C LEU A 73 11.50 0.40 -5.17
N GLY A 74 11.55 -0.52 -6.15
CA GLY A 74 11.16 -0.23 -7.52
C GLY A 74 9.72 0.25 -7.64
N LEU A 75 8.79 -0.38 -6.91
CA LEU A 75 7.39 0.05 -6.89
C LEU A 75 7.19 1.41 -6.24
N PHE A 76 7.89 1.71 -5.14
CA PHE A 76 7.87 3.05 -4.54
C PHE A 76 8.44 4.12 -5.48
N ALA A 77 9.52 3.82 -6.21
CA ALA A 77 10.09 4.75 -7.19
C ALA A 77 9.09 5.05 -8.32
N LEU A 78 8.44 4.01 -8.86
CA LEU A 78 7.39 4.17 -9.87
C LEU A 78 6.20 4.97 -9.34
N ALA A 79 5.75 4.68 -8.11
CA ALA A 79 4.62 5.37 -7.53
C ALA A 79 4.92 6.83 -7.14
N GLN A 80 6.16 7.13 -6.73
CA GLN A 80 6.61 8.52 -6.49
C GLN A 80 6.66 9.31 -7.79
N ASP A 81 7.16 8.72 -8.89
CA ASP A 81 7.13 9.38 -10.20
C ASP A 81 5.69 9.70 -10.63
N VAL A 82 4.76 8.77 -10.40
CA VAL A 82 3.32 8.97 -10.66
C VAL A 82 2.74 10.05 -9.74
N ALA A 83 3.07 10.06 -8.45
CA ALA A 83 2.59 11.07 -7.50
C ALA A 83 3.15 12.47 -7.78
N SER A 84 4.42 12.58 -8.18
CA SER A 84 5.04 13.83 -8.63
C SER A 84 4.49 14.31 -9.97
N LYS A 85 4.09 13.40 -10.87
CA LYS A 85 3.48 13.71 -12.16
C LYS A 85 1.99 14.05 -12.08
N LEU A 86 1.32 13.65 -11.00
CA LEU A 86 -0.08 13.97 -10.67
C LEU A 86 -0.22 15.16 -9.69
N MET A 87 0.87 15.87 -9.37
CA MET A 87 0.80 17.19 -8.72
C MET A 87 0.21 18.24 -9.70
N ILE A 88 -1.11 18.18 -9.87
CA ILE A 88 -2.01 19.30 -10.20
C ILE A 88 -2.97 19.42 -9.03
#